data_AF-A0A956S7E7-F1
#
_entry.id   AF-A0A956S7E7-F1
#
_cell.length_a   1.000
_cell.length_b   1.000
_cell.length_c   1.000
_cell.angle_alpha   90.00
_cell.angle_beta   90.00
_cell.angle_gamma   90.00
#
_symmetry.space_group_name_H-M   'P 1'
#
loop_
_entity.id
_entity.type
_entity.pdbx_description
1 polymer ?
#
loop_
_entity_poly.entity_id
_entity_poly.type
_entity_poly.pdbx_seq_one_letter_code
_entity_poly.pdbx_strand_id
1 'polypeptide(L)'
;MIKEESKISFTQDILKEVSNDLNIPEEKVKIVYNSMISYLEFLTTKTDTVSIFIPSLGTMYVKLGYILRRIQELSRKKGDKNYLEIFKAKKNKIDAYLKELIDNKYPKKSRHSQKSTIALFSYTDGKSIDEIEEIQNSK
;
A
#
# COMPACT_ATOMS: atom_id res chain seq x y z
N MET A 1 -30.84 -2.68 19.89
CA MET A 1 -29.53 -3.05 19.30
C MET A 1 -28.47 -2.31 20.08
N ILE A 2 -27.71 -3.03 20.92
CA ILE A 2 -26.54 -2.47 21.57
C ILE A 2 -25.52 -2.30 20.43
N LYS A 3 -25.15 -1.05 20.12
CA LYS A 3 -23.97 -0.78 19.29
C LYS A 3 -22.79 -1.28 20.10
N GLU A 4 -22.19 -2.39 19.69
CA GLU A 4 -20.85 -2.75 20.15
C GLU A 4 -19.91 -1.64 19.69
N GLU A 5 -19.59 -0.74 20.61
CA GLU A 5 -18.50 0.22 20.42
C GLU A 5 -17.24 -0.60 20.18
N SER A 6 -16.53 -0.32 19.08
CA SER A 6 -15.26 -0.98 18.79
C SER A 6 -14.28 -0.66 19.92
N LYS A 7 -14.14 -1.58 20.89
CA LYS A 7 -13.04 -1.50 21.85
C LYS A 7 -11.77 -1.54 21.03
N ILE A 8 -10.98 -0.47 21.12
CA ILE A 8 -9.60 -0.48 20.64
C ILE A 8 -8.91 -1.57 21.46
N SER A 9 -8.71 -2.74 20.87
CA SER A 9 -8.07 -3.86 21.56
C SER A 9 -6.59 -3.55 21.67
N PHE A 10 -6.12 -3.31 22.89
CA PHE A 10 -4.69 -3.15 23.13
C PHE A 10 -4.00 -4.50 22.94
N THR A 11 -2.71 -4.50 22.58
CA THR A 11 -1.97 -5.75 22.36
C THR A 11 -2.09 -6.73 23.53
N GLN A 12 -2.13 -6.23 24.77
CA GLN A 12 -2.35 -7.06 25.97
C GLN A 12 -3.73 -7.71 26.00
N ASP A 13 -4.77 -7.00 25.56
CA ASP A 13 -6.13 -7.56 25.48
C ASP A 13 -6.21 -8.69 24.45
N ILE A 14 -5.57 -8.50 23.28
CA ILE A 14 -5.48 -9.53 22.24
C ILE A 14 -4.75 -10.77 22.77
N LEU A 15 -3.60 -10.60 23.45
CA LEU A 15 -2.84 -11.73 24.00
C LEU A 15 -3.65 -12.49 25.05
N LYS A 16 -4.37 -11.77 25.91
CA LYS A 16 -5.23 -12.35 26.95
C LYS A 16 -6.42 -13.08 26.35
N GLU A 17 -7.08 -12.52 25.34
CA GLU A 17 -8.18 -13.15 24.61
C GLU A 17 -7.72 -14.47 23.97
N VAL A 18 -6.62 -14.44 23.21
CA VAL A 18 -6.04 -15.65 22.58
C VAL A 18 -5.59 -16.67 23.62
N SER A 19 -5.03 -16.22 24.75
CA SER A 19 -4.64 -17.09 25.87
C SER A 19 -5.84 -17.83 26.46
N ASN A 20 -6.96 -17.13 26.67
CA ASN A 20 -8.19 -17.72 27.18
C ASN A 20 -8.82 -18.68 26.18
N ASP A 21 -8.93 -18.29 24.90
CA ASP A 21 -9.56 -19.10 23.85
C ASP A 21 -8.82 -20.40 23.59
N LEU A 22 -7.50 -20.38 23.65
CA LEU A 22 -6.65 -21.56 23.42
C LEU A 22 -6.33 -22.34 24.70
N ASN A 23 -6.68 -21.80 25.88
CA ASN A 23 -6.30 -22.33 27.20
C ASN A 23 -4.76 -22.55 27.33
N ILE A 24 -3.98 -21.57 26.87
CA ILE A 24 -2.51 -21.58 26.88
C ILE A 24 -2.02 -20.40 27.74
N PRO A 25 -0.95 -20.54 28.55
CA PRO A 25 -0.40 -19.41 29.30
C PRO A 25 -0.05 -18.20 28.42
N GLU A 26 -0.45 -17.01 28.85
CA GLU A 26 -0.25 -15.74 28.11
C GLU A 26 1.22 -15.52 27.73
N GLU A 27 2.16 -15.93 28.60
CA GLU A 27 3.60 -15.85 28.32
C GLU A 27 4.00 -16.62 27.05
N LYS A 28 3.42 -17.81 26.83
CA LYS A 28 3.68 -18.60 25.62
C LYS A 28 3.06 -17.95 24.38
N VAL A 29 1.84 -17.43 24.51
CA VAL A 29 1.17 -16.70 23.43
C VAL A 29 2.00 -15.47 23.03
N LYS A 30 2.52 -14.74 24.01
CA LYS A 30 3.39 -13.58 23.82
C LYS A 30 4.69 -13.92 23.08
N ILE A 31 5.31 -15.06 23.40
CA ILE A 31 6.53 -15.53 22.69
C ILE A 31 6.23 -15.79 21.21
N VAL A 32 5.12 -16.47 20.92
CA VAL A 32 4.71 -16.75 19.53
C VAL A 32 4.37 -15.44 18.80
N TYR A 33 3.60 -14.56 19.42
CA TYR A 33 3.27 -13.24 18.88
C TYR A 33 4.52 -12.44 18.52
N ASN A 34 5.47 -12.32 19.45
CA ASN A 34 6.72 -11.59 19.22
C ASN A 34 7.53 -12.22 18.09
N SER A 35 7.56 -13.56 18.01
CA SER A 35 8.24 -14.28 16.93
C SER A 35 7.62 -13.98 15.56
N MET A 36 6.28 -13.91 15.48
CA MET A 36 5.58 -13.52 14.26
C MET A 36 5.90 -12.07 13.86
N ILE A 37 5.87 -11.13 14.81
CA ILE A 37 6.21 -9.73 14.55
C ILE A 37 7.66 -9.61 14.08
N SER A 38 8.62 -10.24 14.76
CA SER A 38 10.03 -10.22 14.34
C SER A 38 10.24 -10.81 12.95
N TYR A 39 9.49 -11.85 12.59
CA TYR A 39 9.54 -12.41 11.24
C TYR A 39 8.98 -11.45 10.18
N LEU A 40 7.86 -10.78 10.46
CA LEU A 40 7.31 -9.75 9.59
C LEU A 40 8.27 -8.56 9.43
N GLU A 41 8.93 -8.14 10.50
CA GLU A 41 9.98 -7.11 10.46
C GLU A 41 11.17 -7.53 9.61
N PHE A 42 11.62 -8.78 9.75
CA PHE A 42 12.67 -9.35 8.90
C PHE A 42 12.27 -9.31 7.43
N LEU A 43 11.08 -9.81 7.07
CA LEU A 43 10.59 -9.78 5.69
C LEU A 43 10.50 -8.35 5.14
N THR A 44 9.96 -7.43 5.92
CA THR A 44 9.75 -6.05 5.46
C THR A 44 11.05 -5.25 5.32
N THR A 45 12.08 -5.54 6.14
CA THR A 45 13.31 -4.72 6.18
C THR A 45 14.54 -5.37 5.55
N LYS A 46 14.68 -6.69 5.64
CA LYS A 46 15.89 -7.43 5.23
C LYS A 46 15.76 -8.15 3.89
N THR A 47 14.54 -8.31 3.39
CA THR A 47 14.28 -9.01 2.12
C THR A 47 13.70 -8.03 1.10
N ASP A 48 13.62 -8.40 -0.17
CA ASP A 48 12.99 -7.59 -1.23
C ASP A 48 11.47 -7.83 -1.36
N THR A 49 10.85 -8.43 -0.33
CA THR A 49 9.41 -8.71 -0.27
C THR A 49 8.57 -7.42 -0.33
N VAL A 50 7.61 -7.36 -1.26
CA VAL A 50 6.72 -6.19 -1.45
C VAL A 50 5.30 -6.43 -0.97
N SER A 51 4.92 -7.70 -0.77
CA SER A 51 3.64 -8.11 -0.22
C SER A 51 3.77 -9.37 0.63
N ILE A 52 2.90 -9.51 1.63
CA ILE A 52 2.81 -10.67 2.51
C ILE A 52 1.36 -11.14 2.49
N PHE A 53 1.13 -12.37 2.07
CA PHE A 53 -0.18 -13.01 2.11
C PHE A 53 -0.36 -13.74 3.43
N ILE A 54 -1.41 -13.40 4.16
CA ILE A 54 -1.83 -14.13 5.36
C ILE A 54 -3.17 -14.80 5.03
N PRO A 55 -3.25 -16.15 5.07
CA PRO A 55 -4.50 -16.86 4.86
C PRO A 55 -5.62 -16.31 5.74
N SER A 56 -6.81 -16.17 5.19
CA SER A 56 -8.02 -15.65 5.88
C SER A 56 -7.98 -14.18 6.32
N LEU A 57 -6.82 -13.50 6.29
CA LEU A 57 -6.68 -12.06 6.58
C LEU A 57 -6.45 -11.23 5.31
N GLY A 58 -5.87 -11.82 4.27
CA GLY A 58 -5.61 -11.19 2.98
C GLY A 58 -4.16 -10.81 2.76
N THR A 59 -3.92 -9.90 1.81
CA THR A 59 -2.57 -9.49 1.40
C THR A 59 -2.23 -8.11 1.92
N MET A 60 -1.12 -8.02 2.67
CA MET A 60 -0.53 -6.77 3.11
C MET A 60 0.51 -6.30 2.10
N TYR A 61 0.47 -5.03 1.72
CA TYR A 61 1.41 -4.44 0.76
C TYR A 61 2.31 -3.41 1.43
N VAL A 62 3.59 -3.40 1.06
CA VAL A 62 4.51 -2.36 1.52
C VAL A 62 4.16 -1.04 0.83
N LYS A 63 3.98 0.01 1.63
CA LYS A 63 3.65 1.34 1.12
C LYS A 63 4.84 1.96 0.37
N LEU A 64 4.65 2.35 -0.88
CA LEU A 64 5.70 2.98 -1.71
C LEU A 64 6.32 4.21 -1.04
N GLY A 65 5.50 5.07 -0.42
CA GLY A 65 6.00 6.24 0.31
C GLY A 65 6.97 5.90 1.45
N TYR A 66 6.78 4.76 2.13
CA TYR A 66 7.71 4.28 3.16
C TYR A 66 9.06 3.88 2.53
N ILE A 67 9.03 3.15 1.41
CA ILE A 67 10.24 2.74 0.69
C ILE A 67 11.04 3.96 0.21
N LEU A 68 10.38 4.93 -0.41
CA LEU A 68 11.03 6.14 -0.91
C LEU A 68 11.70 6.93 0.23
N ARG A 69 10.99 7.09 1.35
CA ARG A 69 11.55 7.73 2.56
C ARG A 69 12.79 6.99 3.06
N ARG A 70 12.74 5.66 3.14
CA ARG A 70 13.89 4.84 3.59
C ARG A 70 15.09 4.93 2.67
N ILE A 71 14.89 4.90 1.34
CA ILE A 71 15.97 5.09 0.37
C ILE A 71 16.64 6.45 0.58
N GLN A 72 15.85 7.52 0.76
CA GLN A 72 16.36 8.86 0.98
C GLN A 72 17.15 8.97 2.30
N GLU A 73 16.63 8.40 3.39
CA GLU A 73 17.32 8.35 4.69
C GLU A 73 18.66 7.62 4.61
N LEU A 74 18.68 6.42 4.01
CA LEU A 74 19.88 5.59 3.90
C LEU A 74 20.93 6.22 2.97
N SER A 75 20.50 6.85 1.87
CA SER A 75 21.41 7.53 0.95
C SER A 75 22.08 8.74 1.59
N ARG A 76 21.36 9.50 2.44
CA ARG A 76 21.90 10.68 3.13
C ARG A 76 22.89 10.33 4.22
N LYS A 77 22.64 9.27 4.98
CA LYS A 77 23.40 8.95 6.20
C LYS A 77 24.71 8.17 5.97
N LYS A 78 25.15 7.95 4.71
CA LYS A 78 26.07 6.84 4.38
C LYS A 78 25.61 5.54 5.08
N GLY A 79 24.30 5.29 5.03
CA GLY A 79 23.68 4.17 5.72
C GLY A 79 24.21 2.82 5.21
N ASP A 80 23.77 1.75 5.87
CA ASP A 80 24.12 0.39 5.48
C ASP A 80 23.78 0.14 4.00
N LYS A 81 24.82 -0.08 3.19
CA LYS A 81 24.72 -0.24 1.73
C LYS A 81 23.82 -1.43 1.38
N ASN A 82 23.85 -2.50 2.17
CA ASN A 82 23.05 -3.69 1.94
C ASN A 82 21.56 -3.37 2.03
N TYR A 83 21.15 -2.63 3.06
CA TYR A 83 19.76 -2.20 3.20
C TYR A 83 19.33 -1.26 2.08
N LEU A 84 20.20 -0.34 1.68
CA LEU A 84 19.89 0.58 0.58
C LEU A 84 19.62 -0.20 -0.72
N GLU A 85 20.40 -1.24 -1.00
CA GLU A 85 20.19 -2.12 -2.15
C GLU A 85 18.86 -2.89 -2.05
N ILE A 86 18.54 -3.44 -0.89
CA ILE A 86 17.26 -4.12 -0.63
C ILE A 86 16.07 -3.18 -0.91
N PHE A 87 16.10 -1.95 -0.40
CA PHE A 87 15.00 -1.00 -0.60
C PHE A 87 14.90 -0.52 -2.06
N LYS A 88 16.03 -0.39 -2.76
CA LYS A 88 16.03 -0.12 -4.22
C LYS A 88 15.42 -1.28 -5.00
N ALA A 89 15.75 -2.52 -4.64
CA ALA A 89 15.16 -3.71 -5.27
C ALA A 89 13.64 -3.76 -5.07
N LYS A 90 13.15 -3.49 -3.85
CA LYS A 90 11.70 -3.35 -3.59
C LYS A 90 11.05 -2.29 -4.48
N LYS A 91 11.67 -1.11 -4.59
CA LYS A 91 11.17 -0.03 -5.46
C LYS A 91 11.05 -0.50 -6.91
N ASN A 92 12.07 -1.18 -7.42
CA ASN A 92 12.08 -1.69 -8.80
C ASN A 92 10.96 -2.71 -9.03
N LYS A 93 10.70 -3.61 -8.08
CA LYS A 93 9.57 -4.56 -8.16
C LYS A 93 8.22 -3.85 -8.21
N ILE A 94 8.02 -2.84 -7.37
CA ILE A 94 6.78 -2.05 -7.38
C ILE A 94 6.64 -1.28 -8.69
N ASP A 95 7.70 -0.63 -9.16
CA ASP A 95 7.68 0.12 -10.43
C ASP A 95 7.39 -0.81 -11.62
N ALA A 96 7.94 -2.02 -11.63
CA ALA A 96 7.66 -3.04 -12.65
C ALA A 96 6.18 -3.45 -12.63
N TYR A 97 5.63 -3.76 -11.44
CA TYR A 97 4.21 -4.06 -11.29
C TYR A 97 3.31 -2.91 -11.74
N LEU A 98 3.65 -1.67 -11.39
CA LEU A 98 2.89 -0.49 -11.84
C LEU A 98 2.96 -0.30 -13.36
N LYS A 99 4.12 -0.55 -13.99
CA LYS A 99 4.26 -0.55 -15.44
C LYS A 99 3.42 -1.63 -16.09
N GLU A 100 3.48 -2.87 -15.60
CA GLU A 100 2.64 -3.97 -16.10
C GLU A 100 1.16 -3.63 -15.97
N LEU A 101 0.73 -3.00 -14.89
CA LEU A 101 -0.66 -2.54 -14.72
C LEU A 101 -1.07 -1.47 -15.74
N ILE A 102 -0.14 -0.58 -16.12
CA ILE A 102 -0.35 0.45 -17.13
C ILE A 102 -0.38 -0.18 -18.54
N ASP A 103 0.57 -1.07 -18.81
CA ASP A 103 0.79 -1.71 -20.11
C ASP A 103 -0.30 -2.75 -20.41
N ASN A 104 -0.75 -3.51 -19.40
CA ASN A 104 -1.80 -4.53 -19.51
C ASN A 104 -3.23 -3.98 -19.49
N LYS A 105 -3.44 -2.69 -19.82
CA LYS A 105 -4.77 -2.08 -20.01
C LYS A 105 -5.74 -2.41 -18.87
N TYR A 106 -5.75 -1.60 -17.81
CA TYR A 106 -7.07 -1.19 -17.30
C TYR A 106 -7.90 -0.78 -18.52
N PRO A 107 -9.14 -1.26 -18.70
CA PRO A 107 -9.94 -0.85 -19.85
C PRO A 107 -9.89 0.67 -19.88
N LYS A 108 -9.41 1.25 -21.00
CA LYS A 108 -9.36 2.70 -21.21
C LYS A 108 -10.67 3.22 -20.62
N LYS A 109 -10.59 4.08 -19.59
CA LYS A 109 -11.79 4.64 -18.93
C LYS A 109 -12.81 4.92 -20.02
N SER A 110 -13.99 4.29 -19.96
CA SER A 110 -15.01 4.50 -20.99
C SER A 110 -15.19 6.02 -21.13
N ARG A 111 -15.44 6.54 -22.34
CA ARG A 111 -15.60 8.00 -22.56
C ARG A 111 -16.52 8.65 -21.51
N HIS A 112 -17.52 7.90 -21.01
CA HIS A 112 -18.46 8.31 -19.97
C HIS A 112 -17.88 8.47 -18.55
N SER A 113 -16.69 7.93 -18.27
CA SER A 113 -15.99 7.99 -16.97
C SER A 113 -14.77 8.94 -16.95
N GLN A 114 -14.51 9.60 -18.08
CA GLN A 114 -13.55 10.70 -18.14
C GLN A 114 -14.20 11.96 -17.56
N LYS A 115 -13.50 12.67 -16.65
CA LYS A 115 -13.98 13.97 -16.18
C LYS A 115 -14.07 14.91 -17.38
N SER A 116 -15.21 15.57 -17.56
CA SER A 116 -15.40 16.55 -18.63
C SER A 116 -14.30 17.62 -18.55
N THR A 117 -13.55 17.78 -19.64
CA THR A 117 -12.55 18.85 -19.79
C THR A 117 -13.19 20.24 -19.82
N ILE A 118 -14.50 20.32 -20.03
CA ILE A 118 -15.28 21.58 -19.93
C ILE A 118 -15.22 22.16 -18.52
N ALA A 119 -15.07 21.32 -17.49
CA ALA A 119 -14.95 21.79 -16.11
C ALA A 119 -13.57 22.42 -15.79
N LEU A 120 -12.60 22.38 -16.72
CA LEU A 120 -11.27 22.96 -16.57
C LEU A 120 -11.19 24.26 -17.37
N PHE A 121 -11.10 25.40 -16.66
CA PHE A 121 -11.06 26.74 -17.24
C PHE A 121 -10.03 26.90 -18.36
N SER A 122 -8.85 26.27 -18.23
CA SER A 122 -7.78 26.32 -19.24
C SER A 122 -8.15 25.70 -20.60
N TYR A 123 -9.23 24.92 -20.67
CA TYR A 123 -9.71 24.27 -21.90
C TYR A 123 -10.93 24.96 -22.53
N THR A 124 -11.58 25.87 -21.80
CA THR A 124 -12.81 26.54 -22.25
C THR A 124 -12.66 28.04 -22.43
N ASP A 125 -11.63 28.65 -21.83
CA ASP A 125 -11.41 30.08 -21.91
C ASP A 125 -11.07 30.53 -23.34
N GLY A 126 -11.82 31.50 -23.86
CA GLY A 126 -11.64 32.06 -25.21
C GLY A 126 -12.04 31.16 -26.39
N LYS A 127 -12.67 30.00 -26.17
CA LYS A 127 -13.12 29.09 -27.23
C LYS A 127 -14.63 29.17 -27.46
N SER A 128 -15.03 29.00 -28.72
CA SER A 128 -16.43 28.84 -29.12
C SER A 128 -16.98 27.46 -28.73
N ILE A 129 -18.31 27.34 -28.68
CA ILE A 129 -18.99 26.08 -28.33
C ILE A 129 -18.61 24.95 -29.31
N ASP A 130 -18.58 25.25 -30.61
CA ASP A 130 -18.24 24.26 -31.64
C ASP A 130 -16.81 23.71 -31.46
N GLU A 131 -15.86 24.58 -31.10
CA GLU A 131 -14.47 24.17 -30.82
C GLU A 131 -14.34 23.33 -29.54
N ILE A 132 -15.17 23.58 -28.52
CA ILE A 132 -15.20 22.79 -27.29
C ILE A 132 -15.75 21.39 -27.58
N GLU A 133 -16.77 21.27 -28.44
CA GLU A 133 -17.35 19.99 -28.86
C GLU A 133 -16.38 19.15 -29.72
N GLU A 134 -15.63 19.77 -30.63
CA GLU A 134 -14.59 19.08 -31.41
C GLU A 134 -13.46 18.53 -30.53
N ILE A 135 -13.01 19.29 -29.52
CA ILE A 135 -11.99 18.85 -28.55
C ILE A 135 -12.49 17.64 -27.75
N GLN A 136 -13.79 17.60 -27.43
CA GLN A 136 -14.39 16.49 -26.70
C GLN A 136 -14.55 15.23 -27.57
N ASN A 137 -14.82 15.40 -28.86
CA ASN A 137 -15.08 14.29 -29.78
C ASN A 137 -13.81 13.69 -30.42
N SER A 138 -12.70 14.43 -30.44
CA SER A 138 -11.42 14.03 -31.04
C SER A 138 -10.49 13.16 -30.16
N LYS A 139 -10.87 12.85 -28.92
CA LYS A 139 -10.13 11.96 -27.98
C LYS A 139 -10.87 10.67 -27.61
#